data_AF-A0A1B7MUC6-F1
#
_entry.id   AF-A0A1B7MUC6-F1
#
_cell.length_a   1.000
_cell.length_b   1.000
_cell.length_c   1.000
_cell.angle_alpha   90.00
_cell.angle_beta   90.00
_cell.angle_gamma   90.00
#
_symmetry.space_group_name_H-M   'P 1'
#
loop_
_entity.id
_entity.type
_entity.pdbx_description
1 polymer ?
#
loop_
_entity_poly.entity_id
_entity_poly.type
_entity_poly.pdbx_seq_one_letter_code
_entity_poly.pdbx_strand_id
1 'polypeptide(L)'
;MPHPLSRLFLLSAVILLVSAQQAVVLNSTNPDIVYSPPICTTLTDCLSSWQIYDIPGLGTPVVATTGPIPQAGNIIPQMYLTFRASTLFLRTSTLSNATVNFSLTAVPSGVSITQQVNTTTSLIIAVNLPETQTTTLGVTFLQGSSPTRFDVESITLIVANGSATSSYLPSISLPTPSLPPTITPSSSSTVTSDTSQRTGTIIGATLGGALGLLVLITGILVYRRWHRPRR
;
A
#
# COMPACT_ATOMS: atom_id res chain seq x y z
N MET A 1 16.29 40.51 47.56
CA MET A 1 14.87 40.36 47.18
C MET A 1 14.83 39.77 45.78
N PRO A 2 14.14 38.63 45.56
CA PRO A 2 14.39 37.72 44.46
C PRO A 2 13.65 38.11 43.17
N HIS A 3 14.27 37.73 42.05
CA HIS A 3 14.01 38.16 40.68
C HIS A 3 12.68 37.65 40.06
N PRO A 4 11.96 38.48 39.29
CA PRO A 4 10.72 38.09 38.60
C PRO A 4 10.95 37.37 37.24
N LEU A 5 12.18 37.00 36.89
CA LEU A 5 12.52 36.44 35.58
C LEU A 5 12.40 34.90 35.50
N SER A 6 12.13 34.22 36.60
CA SER A 6 12.15 32.75 36.66
C SER A 6 10.88 32.05 36.13
N ARG A 7 9.85 32.78 35.67
CA ARG A 7 8.55 32.18 35.28
C ARG A 7 8.28 32.09 33.77
N LEU A 8 9.22 32.46 32.91
CA LEU A 8 9.05 32.38 31.45
C LEU A 8 9.79 31.22 30.76
N PHE A 9 10.35 30.28 31.54
CA PHE A 9 11.07 29.11 31.00
C PHE A 9 10.22 27.82 30.95
N LEU A 10 8.90 27.97 30.92
CA LEU A 10 7.93 26.91 30.63
C LEU A 10 7.16 27.21 29.34
N LEU A 11 7.83 27.84 28.36
CA LEU A 11 7.37 27.78 26.97
C LEU A 11 7.66 26.36 26.44
N SER A 12 6.71 25.49 26.73
CA SER A 12 6.21 24.42 25.86
C SER A 12 7.02 24.26 24.56
N ALA A 13 8.09 23.48 24.62
CA ALA A 13 8.67 22.87 23.43
C ALA A 13 7.68 21.79 22.96
N VAL A 14 6.57 22.22 22.33
CA VAL A 14 5.81 21.36 21.44
C VAL A 14 6.71 21.15 20.24
N ILE A 15 7.64 20.21 20.35
CA ILE A 15 8.34 19.67 19.20
C ILE A 15 7.25 18.96 18.41
N LEU A 16 6.70 19.65 17.41
CA LEU A 16 5.98 18.98 16.34
C LEU A 16 6.99 18.02 15.72
N LEU A 17 6.89 16.74 16.10
CA LEU A 17 7.51 15.65 15.39
C LEU A 17 6.84 15.61 14.02
N VAL A 18 7.33 16.43 13.10
CA VAL A 18 7.00 16.30 11.69
C VAL A 18 7.70 15.02 11.23
N SER A 19 6.96 13.92 11.14
CA SER A 19 7.47 12.73 10.47
C SER A 19 7.59 13.06 8.98
N ALA A 20 8.81 13.07 8.46
CA ALA A 20 9.02 13.28 7.04
C ALA A 20 8.49 12.07 6.26
N GLN A 21 7.41 12.26 5.51
CA GLN A 21 6.95 11.25 4.56
C GLN A 21 7.98 11.11 3.43
N GLN A 22 8.28 9.88 3.03
CA GLN A 22 9.19 9.58 1.93
C GLN A 22 8.49 8.81 0.82
N ALA A 23 8.79 9.17 -0.42
CA ALA A 23 8.41 8.38 -1.58
C ALA A 23 9.47 7.30 -1.87
N VAL A 24 9.04 6.05 -1.95
CA VAL A 24 9.88 4.89 -2.29
C VAL A 24 9.37 4.34 -3.60
N VAL A 25 10.22 4.34 -4.62
CA VAL A 25 9.88 3.83 -5.96
C VAL A 25 10.48 2.45 -6.13
N LEU A 26 9.63 1.46 -6.35
CA LEU A 26 9.98 0.10 -6.70
C LEU A 26 9.83 -0.06 -8.21
N ASN A 27 10.93 -0.41 -8.88
CA ASN A 27 10.87 -0.82 -10.28
C ASN A 27 10.08 -2.13 -10.40
N SER A 28 9.47 -2.37 -11.55
CA SER A 28 8.73 -3.60 -11.84
C SER A 28 9.52 -4.89 -11.59
N THR A 29 10.83 -4.86 -11.75
CA THR A 29 11.74 -5.99 -11.51
C THR A 29 12.25 -6.10 -10.07
N ASN A 30 11.72 -5.30 -9.14
CA ASN A 30 12.14 -5.34 -7.75
C ASN A 30 11.83 -6.73 -7.13
N PRO A 31 12.78 -7.35 -6.40
CA PRO A 31 12.63 -8.71 -5.88
C PRO A 31 11.53 -8.87 -4.81
N ASP A 32 11.08 -7.78 -4.19
CA ASP A 32 9.99 -7.81 -3.21
C ASP A 32 8.61 -7.94 -3.89
N ILE A 33 8.57 -7.77 -5.22
CA ILE A 33 7.38 -7.99 -6.04
C ILE A 33 7.36 -9.45 -6.48
N VAL A 34 6.36 -10.19 -6.02
CA VAL A 34 6.21 -11.60 -6.34
C VAL A 34 5.24 -11.78 -7.49
N TYR A 35 5.68 -12.44 -8.54
CA TYR A 35 4.90 -12.76 -9.72
C TYR A 35 4.52 -14.24 -9.73
N SER A 36 3.27 -14.54 -10.10
CA SER A 36 2.76 -15.89 -10.31
C SER A 36 2.04 -15.96 -11.65
N PRO A 37 2.43 -16.81 -12.62
CA PRO A 37 3.69 -17.56 -12.66
C PRO A 37 4.93 -16.68 -12.46
N PRO A 38 6.10 -17.24 -12.13
CA PRO A 38 7.32 -16.44 -12.05
C PRO A 38 7.67 -15.74 -13.38
N ILE A 39 8.50 -14.69 -13.29
CA ILE A 39 9.02 -14.03 -14.49
C ILE A 39 9.83 -15.04 -15.30
N CYS A 40 9.48 -15.17 -16.57
CA CYS A 40 10.15 -16.03 -17.51
C CYS A 40 11.29 -15.28 -18.21
N THR A 41 12.50 -15.84 -18.14
CA THR A 41 13.73 -15.23 -18.66
C THR A 41 14.10 -15.72 -20.07
N THR A 42 13.45 -16.77 -20.57
CA THR A 42 13.75 -17.43 -21.84
C THR A 42 12.67 -17.12 -22.88
N LEU A 43 12.93 -16.18 -23.77
CA LEU A 43 11.96 -15.62 -24.73
C LEU A 43 11.15 -16.63 -25.57
N THR A 44 11.61 -17.88 -25.70
CA THR A 44 11.00 -18.88 -26.59
C THR A 44 9.77 -19.59 -26.01
N ASP A 45 9.61 -19.67 -24.68
CA ASP A 45 8.60 -20.54 -24.05
C ASP A 45 7.78 -19.85 -22.94
N CYS A 46 7.83 -18.52 -22.87
CA CYS A 46 7.14 -17.73 -21.85
C CYS A 46 5.65 -17.49 -22.16
N LEU A 47 4.92 -18.54 -22.51
CA LEU A 47 3.48 -18.42 -22.76
C LEU A 47 2.74 -18.11 -21.46
N SER A 48 1.89 -17.08 -21.46
CA SER A 48 1.08 -16.60 -20.31
C SER A 48 1.86 -16.08 -19.09
N SER A 49 3.14 -16.42 -18.98
CA SER A 49 4.02 -16.01 -17.89
C SER A 49 4.32 -14.52 -17.92
N TRP A 50 4.86 -13.99 -16.83
CA TRP A 50 5.34 -12.62 -16.79
C TRP A 50 6.66 -12.51 -17.55
N GLN A 51 6.85 -11.41 -18.26
CA GLN A 51 8.02 -11.16 -19.11
C GLN A 51 8.51 -9.74 -18.91
N ILE A 52 9.82 -9.55 -19.05
CA ILE A 52 10.45 -8.23 -19.00
C ILE A 52 10.51 -7.67 -20.41
N TYR A 53 10.01 -6.46 -20.59
CA TYR A 53 10.06 -5.72 -21.85
C TYR A 53 10.79 -4.39 -21.66
N ASP A 54 11.70 -4.11 -22.59
CA ASP A 54 12.26 -2.78 -22.76
C ASP A 54 11.40 -1.98 -23.72
N ILE A 55 10.60 -1.06 -23.19
CA ILE A 55 9.73 -0.20 -24.00
C ILE A 55 10.53 1.06 -24.40
N PRO A 56 10.74 1.32 -25.70
CA PRO A 56 11.46 2.52 -26.14
C PRO A 56 10.82 3.80 -25.58
N GLY A 57 11.63 4.66 -24.98
CA GLY A 57 11.19 5.95 -24.43
C GLY A 57 10.78 5.94 -22.96
N LEU A 58 10.62 4.78 -22.31
CA LEU A 58 10.31 4.69 -20.87
C LEU A 58 11.55 4.77 -19.98
N GLY A 59 12.72 4.38 -20.49
CA GLY A 59 14.01 4.40 -19.77
C GLY A 59 14.14 3.37 -18.63
N THR A 60 13.07 2.62 -18.34
CA THR A 60 13.05 1.53 -17.34
C THR A 60 12.30 0.32 -17.91
N PRO A 61 12.70 -0.91 -17.54
CA PRO A 61 12.03 -2.11 -17.99
C PRO A 61 10.65 -2.24 -17.34
N VAL A 62 9.73 -2.86 -18.07
CA VAL A 62 8.36 -3.14 -17.64
C VAL A 62 8.17 -4.64 -17.53
N VAL A 63 7.53 -5.10 -16.45
CA VAL A 63 7.11 -6.50 -16.33
C VAL A 63 5.67 -6.62 -16.79
N ALA A 64 5.42 -7.48 -17.77
CA ALA A 64 4.11 -7.59 -18.41
C ALA A 64 3.66 -9.04 -18.61
N THR A 65 2.36 -9.22 -18.81
CA THR A 65 1.75 -10.49 -19.17
C THR A 65 0.57 -10.26 -20.12
N THR A 66 0.28 -11.24 -20.97
CA THR A 66 -0.88 -11.25 -21.87
C THR A 66 -2.07 -12.04 -21.31
N GLY A 67 -1.97 -12.49 -20.05
CA GLY A 67 -3.04 -13.22 -19.38
C GLY A 67 -3.02 -14.73 -19.64
N PRO A 68 -4.07 -15.45 -19.20
CA PRO A 68 -4.21 -16.88 -19.41
C PRO A 68 -4.43 -17.22 -20.89
N ILE A 69 -3.68 -18.20 -21.41
CA ILE A 69 -3.91 -18.77 -22.74
C ILE A 69 -4.10 -20.30 -22.67
N PRO A 70 -4.89 -20.92 -23.58
CA PRO A 70 -5.15 -22.35 -23.56
C PRO A 70 -3.89 -23.22 -23.66
N GLN A 71 -2.91 -22.81 -24.46
CA GLN A 71 -1.65 -23.52 -24.68
C GLN A 71 -0.78 -23.60 -23.41
N ALA A 72 -0.99 -22.68 -22.47
CA ALA A 72 -0.30 -22.63 -21.18
C ALA A 72 -1.17 -23.14 -20.02
N GLY A 73 -2.26 -23.86 -20.31
CA GLY A 73 -3.17 -24.41 -19.30
C GLY A 73 -4.08 -23.38 -18.63
N ASN A 74 -4.29 -22.20 -19.25
CA ASN A 74 -5.12 -21.12 -18.72
C ASN A 74 -4.71 -20.65 -17.31
N ILE A 75 -3.40 -20.64 -17.02
CA ILE A 75 -2.90 -20.14 -15.74
C ILE A 75 -3.17 -18.63 -15.64
N ILE A 76 -3.81 -18.19 -14.55
CA ILE A 76 -4.16 -16.79 -14.34
C ILE A 76 -2.98 -16.04 -13.70
N PRO A 77 -2.40 -15.03 -14.39
CA PRO A 77 -1.32 -14.24 -13.83
C PRO A 77 -1.76 -13.40 -12.63
N GLN A 78 -0.94 -13.42 -11.59
CA GLN A 78 -1.11 -12.70 -10.34
C GLN A 78 0.21 -12.04 -9.91
N MET A 79 0.10 -10.92 -9.22
CA MET A 79 1.21 -10.17 -8.61
C MET A 79 0.88 -9.90 -7.15
N TYR A 80 1.89 -9.96 -6.29
CA TYR A 80 1.77 -9.60 -4.89
C TYR A 80 2.92 -8.70 -4.42
N LEU A 81 2.61 -7.80 -3.49
CA LEU A 81 3.59 -6.98 -2.80
C LEU A 81 3.12 -6.75 -1.36
N THR A 82 4.01 -6.95 -0.39
CA THR A 82 3.71 -6.67 1.02
C THR A 82 4.47 -5.44 1.48
N PHE A 83 3.80 -4.47 2.08
CA PHE A 83 4.38 -3.18 2.45
C PHE A 83 3.67 -2.52 3.64
N ARG A 84 4.25 -1.44 4.16
CA ARG A 84 3.60 -0.51 5.10
C ARG A 84 3.72 0.90 4.54
N ALA A 85 2.60 1.50 4.13
CA ALA A 85 2.57 2.82 3.53
C ALA A 85 1.22 3.48 3.78
N SER A 86 1.15 4.80 3.64
CA SER A 86 -0.07 5.59 3.69
C SER A 86 -0.79 5.63 2.35
N THR A 87 0.00 5.52 1.28
CA THR A 87 -0.43 5.64 -0.10
C THR A 87 0.38 4.70 -0.97
N LEU A 88 -0.30 4.10 -1.94
CA LEU A 88 0.29 3.31 -3.01
C LEU A 88 -0.12 3.88 -4.36
N PHE A 89 0.86 3.98 -5.26
CA PHE A 89 0.68 4.28 -6.68
C PHE A 89 1.21 3.10 -7.47
N LEU A 90 0.37 2.44 -8.27
CA LEU A 90 0.78 1.43 -9.24
C LEU A 90 0.67 2.05 -10.63
N ARG A 91 1.81 2.24 -11.29
CA ARG A 91 1.88 2.80 -12.63
C ARG A 91 1.97 1.69 -13.66
N THR A 92 1.13 1.78 -14.68
CA THR A 92 1.09 0.84 -15.81
C THR A 92 1.63 1.53 -17.07
N SER A 93 2.09 0.75 -18.04
CA SER A 93 2.57 1.31 -19.31
C SER A 93 1.40 1.80 -20.17
N THR A 94 1.70 2.64 -21.17
CA THR A 94 0.73 3.07 -22.19
C THR A 94 0.24 1.94 -23.09
N LEU A 95 0.88 0.77 -23.06
CA LEU A 95 0.48 -0.43 -23.80
C LEU A 95 -0.47 -1.33 -22.98
N SER A 96 -0.67 -1.03 -21.69
CA SER A 96 -1.55 -1.80 -20.81
C SER A 96 -3.02 -1.56 -21.16
N ASN A 97 -3.77 -2.64 -21.40
CA ASN A 97 -5.20 -2.59 -21.72
C ASN A 97 -6.01 -3.75 -21.09
N ALA A 98 -5.42 -4.48 -20.16
CA ALA A 98 -6.10 -5.53 -19.41
C ALA A 98 -7.04 -4.98 -18.34
N THR A 99 -7.97 -5.83 -17.94
CA THR A 99 -8.76 -5.61 -16.73
C THR A 99 -8.22 -6.51 -15.63
N VAL A 100 -7.97 -5.95 -14.44
CA VAL A 100 -7.40 -6.67 -13.31
C VAL A 100 -8.29 -6.53 -12.08
N ASN A 101 -8.29 -7.54 -11.22
CA ASN A 101 -8.81 -7.42 -9.88
C ASN A 101 -7.69 -6.94 -8.96
N PHE A 102 -7.85 -5.76 -8.40
CA PHE A 102 -6.90 -5.09 -7.52
C PHE A 102 -7.38 -5.21 -6.08
N SER A 103 -6.58 -5.83 -5.23
CA SER A 103 -6.93 -6.08 -3.83
C SER A 103 -5.85 -5.57 -2.88
N LEU A 104 -6.27 -5.01 -1.75
CA LEU A 104 -5.41 -4.57 -0.66
C LEU A 104 -5.96 -5.13 0.63
N THR A 105 -5.14 -5.82 1.40
CA THR A 105 -5.56 -6.38 2.70
C THR A 105 -4.57 -5.99 3.78
N ALA A 106 -5.04 -5.29 4.81
CA ALA A 106 -4.23 -4.84 5.94
C ALA A 106 -4.38 -5.75 7.16
N VAL A 107 -3.26 -6.16 7.74
CA VAL A 107 -3.18 -6.99 8.96
C VAL A 107 -2.51 -6.16 10.06
N PRO A 108 -3.08 -6.10 11.28
CA PRO A 108 -4.12 -6.97 11.83
C PRO A 108 -5.58 -6.46 11.72
N SER A 109 -5.85 -5.27 11.17
CA SER A 109 -7.22 -4.74 11.16
C SER A 109 -8.20 -5.57 10.33
N GLY A 110 -7.72 -6.38 9.38
CA GLY A 110 -8.56 -7.13 8.46
C GLY A 110 -9.24 -6.26 7.41
N VAL A 111 -8.89 -4.97 7.32
CA VAL A 111 -9.42 -4.08 6.28
C VAL A 111 -8.99 -4.62 4.93
N SER A 112 -9.97 -4.92 4.08
CA SER A 112 -9.73 -5.38 2.71
C SER A 112 -10.54 -4.55 1.72
N ILE A 113 -9.89 -4.17 0.63
CA ILE A 113 -10.49 -3.47 -0.51
C ILE A 113 -10.22 -4.34 -1.73
N THR A 114 -11.24 -4.58 -2.55
CA THR A 114 -11.10 -5.30 -3.82
C THR A 114 -11.88 -4.56 -4.89
N GLN A 115 -11.23 -4.23 -6.00
CA GLN A 115 -11.82 -3.45 -7.09
C GLN A 115 -11.32 -3.96 -8.44
N GLN A 116 -12.23 -4.05 -9.39
CA GLN A 116 -11.89 -4.31 -10.79
C GLN A 116 -11.46 -3.00 -11.47
N VAL A 117 -10.28 -3.00 -12.10
CA VAL A 117 -9.67 -1.81 -12.69
C VAL A 117 -9.26 -2.08 -14.14
N ASN A 118 -9.57 -1.14 -15.04
CA ASN A 118 -9.04 -1.14 -16.39
C ASN A 118 -7.69 -0.40 -16.43
N THR A 119 -6.67 -1.09 -16.92
CA THR A 119 -5.27 -0.65 -16.85
C THR A 119 -4.88 0.36 -17.93
N THR A 120 -5.82 0.74 -18.82
CA THR A 120 -5.66 1.88 -19.74
C THR A 120 -5.57 3.23 -19.02
N THR A 121 -5.91 3.29 -17.73
CA THR A 121 -5.85 4.50 -16.89
C THR A 121 -4.43 4.90 -16.49
N SER A 122 -3.41 4.08 -16.79
CA SER A 122 -1.98 4.33 -16.53
C SER A 122 -1.56 4.44 -15.06
N LEU A 123 -2.48 4.72 -14.14
CA LEU A 123 -2.19 4.94 -12.73
C LEU A 123 -3.34 4.46 -11.84
N ILE A 124 -3.02 3.57 -10.91
CA ILE A 124 -3.93 3.07 -9.88
C ILE A 124 -3.44 3.61 -8.53
N ILE A 125 -4.34 4.20 -7.75
CA ILE A 125 -4.00 4.89 -6.50
C ILE A 125 -4.83 4.34 -5.36
N ALA A 126 -4.18 4.03 -4.24
CA ALA A 126 -4.84 3.74 -2.98
C ALA A 126 -4.29 4.68 -1.90
N VAL A 127 -5.19 5.44 -1.27
CA VAL A 127 -4.88 6.44 -0.23
C VAL A 127 -5.45 6.01 1.12
N ASN A 128 -4.99 6.65 2.20
CA ASN A 128 -5.45 6.40 3.57
C ASN A 128 -5.28 4.93 4.00
N LEU A 129 -4.20 4.30 3.53
CA LEU A 129 -3.81 2.98 4.00
C LEU A 129 -3.29 3.08 5.44
N PRO A 130 -3.56 2.06 6.29
CA PRO A 130 -3.10 2.09 7.67
C PRO A 130 -1.58 1.95 7.75
N GLU A 131 -0.89 3.08 7.88
CA GLU A 131 0.58 3.21 7.86
C GLU A 131 1.31 2.30 8.85
N THR A 132 0.67 1.96 9.98
CA THR A 132 1.24 1.13 11.04
C THR A 132 1.04 -0.37 10.80
N GLN A 133 0.30 -0.75 9.75
CA GLN A 133 -0.10 -2.12 9.48
C GLN A 133 0.53 -2.64 8.19
N THR A 134 0.74 -3.95 8.16
CA THR A 134 1.23 -4.63 6.97
C THR A 134 0.07 -4.79 5.99
N THR A 135 0.20 -4.17 4.83
CA THR A 135 -0.75 -4.25 3.72
C THR A 135 -0.19 -5.16 2.64
N THR A 136 -1.00 -6.11 2.18
CA THR A 136 -0.69 -6.95 1.02
C THR A 136 -1.49 -6.45 -0.17
N LEU A 137 -0.78 -6.01 -1.21
CA LEU A 137 -1.32 -5.84 -2.56
C LEU A 137 -1.41 -7.22 -3.22
N GLY A 138 -2.56 -7.52 -3.80
CA GLY A 138 -2.76 -8.61 -4.75
C GLY A 138 -3.40 -8.07 -6.01
N VAL A 139 -2.79 -8.32 -7.17
CA VAL A 139 -3.34 -8.00 -8.49
C VAL A 139 -3.55 -9.30 -9.24
N THR A 140 -4.76 -9.53 -9.75
CA THR A 140 -5.11 -10.74 -10.51
C THR A 140 -5.62 -10.35 -11.89
N PHE A 141 -5.05 -10.93 -12.94
CA PHE A 141 -5.52 -10.70 -14.31
C PHE A 141 -6.93 -11.29 -14.50
N LEU A 142 -7.84 -10.55 -15.13
CA LEU A 142 -9.16 -11.05 -15.49
C LEU A 142 -9.21 -11.37 -16.99
N GLN A 143 -9.48 -12.63 -17.32
CA GLN A 143 -9.59 -13.07 -18.71
C GLN A 143 -10.78 -12.41 -19.40
N GLY A 144 -10.53 -11.74 -20.52
CA GLY A 144 -11.54 -11.22 -21.42
C GLY A 144 -11.78 -12.12 -22.63
N SER A 145 -12.71 -11.72 -23.50
CA SER A 145 -12.97 -12.38 -24.79
C SER A 145 -11.90 -12.09 -25.84
N SER A 146 -11.11 -11.04 -25.65
CA SER A 146 -10.02 -10.63 -26.54
C SER A 146 -8.68 -10.64 -25.81
N PRO A 147 -7.56 -10.91 -26.50
CA PRO A 147 -6.23 -10.77 -25.91
C PRO A 147 -6.02 -9.36 -25.38
N THR A 148 -5.59 -9.27 -24.13
CA THR A 148 -5.23 -7.99 -23.49
C THR A 148 -3.89 -8.16 -22.78
N ARG A 149 -3.29 -7.05 -22.40
CA ARG A 149 -1.95 -6.99 -21.84
C ARG A 149 -1.97 -6.17 -20.56
N PHE A 150 -1.38 -6.71 -19.50
CA PHE A 150 -1.18 -6.00 -18.25
C PHE A 150 0.30 -5.71 -18.07
N ASP A 151 0.62 -4.44 -17.86
CA ASP A 151 2.00 -3.96 -17.69
C ASP A 151 2.16 -3.30 -16.33
N VAL A 152 3.22 -3.66 -15.63
CA VAL A 152 3.67 -2.97 -14.42
C VAL A 152 4.96 -2.23 -14.72
N GLU A 153 4.90 -0.91 -14.65
CA GLU A 153 6.05 -0.02 -14.85
C GLU A 153 6.78 0.19 -13.50
N SER A 154 6.05 0.69 -12.50
CA SER A 154 6.61 0.93 -11.17
C SER A 154 5.52 0.99 -10.11
N ILE A 155 5.93 0.78 -8.85
CA ILE A 155 5.09 0.98 -7.67
C ILE A 155 5.75 2.05 -6.80
N THR A 156 5.03 3.12 -6.49
CA THR A 156 5.49 4.14 -5.55
C THR A 156 4.71 4.04 -4.25
N LEU A 157 5.43 4.01 -3.13
CA LEU A 157 4.87 3.95 -1.79
C LEU A 157 5.21 5.24 -1.04
N ILE A 158 4.24 5.81 -0.34
CA ILE A 158 4.46 6.94 0.57
C ILE A 158 4.53 6.40 2.00
N VAL A 159 5.71 6.46 2.60
CA VAL A 159 5.99 5.88 3.92
C VAL A 159 6.25 6.98 4.96
N ALA A 160 5.84 6.76 6.21
CA ALA A 160 5.95 7.76 7.28
C ALA A 160 7.40 7.97 7.79
N ASN A 161 8.30 7.02 7.57
CA ASN A 161 9.72 7.13 7.93
C ASN A 161 10.60 6.55 6.82
N GLY A 162 11.61 7.30 6.41
CA GLY A 162 12.52 6.94 5.33
C GLY A 162 13.61 5.92 5.68
N SER A 163 14.21 6.09 6.86
CA SER A 163 15.24 5.21 7.45
C SER A 163 14.71 3.82 7.82
N ALA A 164 13.40 3.67 7.75
CA ALA A 164 12.71 2.43 7.95
C ALA A 164 12.88 1.49 6.74
N THR A 165 12.74 1.97 5.51
CA THR A 165 12.64 1.21 4.24
C THR A 165 13.27 -0.20 4.12
N SER A 166 14.47 -0.49 4.65
CA SER A 166 15.09 -1.83 4.61
C SER A 166 14.48 -2.87 5.56
N SER A 167 13.75 -2.45 6.61
CA SER A 167 13.12 -3.34 7.60
C SER A 167 11.63 -3.65 7.31
N TYR A 168 11.06 -3.07 6.24
CA TYR A 168 9.60 -2.92 6.08
C TYR A 168 9.10 -3.53 4.77
N LEU A 169 10.01 -3.76 3.83
CA LEU A 169 9.84 -4.76 2.79
C LEU A 169 10.30 -6.09 3.42
N PRO A 170 9.50 -7.16 3.38
CA PRO A 170 9.88 -8.42 4.00
C PRO A 170 11.21 -8.88 3.40
N SER A 171 12.22 -9.07 4.23
CA SER A 171 13.36 -9.88 3.81
C SER A 171 12.80 -11.27 3.50
N ILE A 172 12.99 -11.75 2.27
CA ILE A 172 12.66 -13.13 1.90
C ILE A 172 13.54 -14.04 2.76
N SER A 173 13.06 -14.40 3.94
CA SER A 173 13.58 -15.55 4.68
C SER A 173 13.04 -16.78 3.96
N LEU A 174 13.92 -17.56 3.32
CA LEU A 174 13.54 -18.84 2.74
C LEU A 174 12.73 -19.63 3.78
N PRO A 175 11.53 -20.16 3.44
CA PRO A 175 10.87 -21.08 4.34
C PRO A 175 11.80 -22.28 4.57
N THR A 176 12.04 -22.59 5.84
CA THR A 176 12.72 -23.82 6.24
C THR A 176 11.96 -24.99 5.62
N PRO A 177 12.62 -25.95 4.94
CA PRO A 177 11.92 -27.06 4.31
C PRO A 177 11.15 -27.85 5.38
N SER A 178 9.83 -27.71 5.39
CA SER A 178 8.95 -28.52 6.23
C SER A 178 8.83 -29.90 5.61
N LEU A 179 9.13 -30.92 6.40
CA LEU A 179 8.88 -32.31 6.05
C LEU A 179 7.38 -32.54 5.75
N PRO A 180 7.05 -33.46 4.84
CA PRO A 180 5.67 -33.71 4.44
C PRO A 180 4.80 -34.16 5.63
N PRO A 181 3.55 -33.68 5.72
CA PRO A 181 2.66 -34.04 6.83
C PRO A 181 2.26 -35.51 6.74
N THR A 182 2.40 -36.22 7.85
CA THR A 182 1.82 -37.55 8.02
C THR A 182 0.32 -37.39 8.30
N ILE A 183 -0.51 -37.77 7.34
CA ILE A 183 -1.98 -37.70 7.45
C ILE A 183 -2.44 -38.83 8.38
N THR A 184 -3.00 -38.46 9.53
CA THR A 184 -3.79 -39.36 10.38
C THR A 184 -5.26 -38.91 10.32
N PRO A 185 -6.21 -39.78 9.95
CA PRO A 185 -7.61 -39.39 9.82
C PRO A 185 -8.22 -39.27 11.23
N SER A 186 -8.77 -38.10 11.54
CA SER A 186 -9.63 -37.90 12.72
C SER A 186 -10.98 -37.39 12.29
N SER A 187 -12.01 -38.03 12.84
CA SER A 187 -13.43 -37.94 12.54
C SER A 187 -14.04 -36.55 12.67
N SER A 188 -15.01 -36.32 11.78
CA SER A 188 -15.87 -35.14 11.63
C SER A 188 -16.62 -34.73 12.90
N SER A 189 -16.64 -33.43 13.19
CA SER A 189 -17.68 -32.78 13.99
C SER A 189 -18.16 -31.51 13.30
N THR A 190 -19.44 -31.50 12.96
CA THR A 190 -20.22 -30.41 12.36
C THR A 190 -20.33 -29.24 13.33
N VAL A 191 -19.97 -28.02 12.92
CA VAL A 191 -20.21 -26.80 13.70
C VAL A 191 -21.03 -25.82 12.87
N THR A 192 -22.22 -25.54 13.39
CA THR A 192 -23.25 -24.63 12.92
C THR A 192 -22.70 -23.19 12.82
N SER A 193 -22.92 -22.53 11.68
CA SER A 193 -22.56 -21.13 11.48
C SER A 193 -23.75 -20.24 11.86
N ASP A 194 -23.61 -19.51 12.96
CA ASP A 194 -24.55 -18.45 13.35
C ASP A 194 -24.16 -17.10 12.72
N THR A 195 -25.15 -16.50 12.09
CA THR A 195 -25.14 -15.17 11.47
C THR A 195 -24.94 -14.09 12.54
N SER A 196 -23.89 -13.27 12.41
CA SER A 196 -23.74 -12.04 13.20
C SER A 196 -23.42 -10.86 12.28
N GLN A 197 -24.46 -10.12 11.89
CA GLN A 197 -24.36 -8.75 11.42
C GLN A 197 -23.64 -7.89 12.48
N ARG A 198 -22.56 -7.21 12.09
CA ARG A 198 -22.06 -6.05 12.83
C ARG A 198 -21.99 -4.84 11.92
N THR A 199 -22.93 -3.94 12.18
CA THR A 199 -22.99 -2.56 11.71
C THR A 199 -21.80 -1.81 12.31
N GLY A 200 -20.89 -1.31 11.45
CA GLY A 200 -19.76 -0.48 11.86
C GLY A 200 -20.16 0.99 11.97
N THR A 201 -20.14 1.51 13.19
CA THR A 201 -20.34 2.93 13.51
C THR A 201 -19.11 3.75 13.09
N ILE A 202 -19.33 4.77 12.25
CA ILE A 202 -18.34 5.76 11.84
C ILE A 202 -18.17 6.78 12.97
N ILE A 203 -17.02 6.75 13.66
CA ILE A 203 -16.58 7.82 14.57
C ILE A 203 -15.42 8.54 13.88
N GLY A 204 -15.70 9.70 13.30
CA GLY A 204 -14.70 10.55 12.68
C GLY A 204 -15.12 12.00 12.76
N ALA A 205 -14.61 12.74 13.75
CA ALA A 205 -14.30 14.17 13.72
C ALA A 205 -14.13 14.73 15.15
N THR A 206 -12.97 14.53 15.79
CA THR A 206 -12.65 15.28 17.02
C THR A 206 -11.23 15.86 17.07
N LEU A 207 -10.33 15.50 16.14
CA LEU A 207 -8.95 16.05 16.17
C LEU A 207 -8.76 17.39 15.43
N GLY A 208 -9.67 17.78 14.53
CA GLY A 208 -9.57 19.09 13.85
C GLY A 208 -10.01 20.28 14.71
N GLY A 209 -10.97 20.08 15.62
CA GLY A 209 -11.57 21.17 16.41
C GLY A 209 -10.64 21.73 17.50
N ALA A 210 -9.83 20.87 18.14
CA ALA A 210 -8.97 21.29 19.25
C ALA A 210 -7.82 22.21 18.79
N LEU A 211 -7.27 21.97 17.59
CA LEU A 211 -6.19 22.79 17.03
C LEU A 211 -6.70 24.16 16.55
N GLY A 212 -7.87 24.22 15.91
CA GLY A 212 -8.49 25.47 15.49
C GLY A 212 -8.81 26.41 16.66
N LEU A 213 -9.28 25.84 17.79
CA LEU A 213 -9.59 26.62 18.99
C LEU A 213 -8.33 27.25 19.62
N LEU A 214 -7.21 26.53 19.62
CA LEU A 214 -5.94 27.02 20.17
C LEU A 214 -5.36 28.19 19.37
N VAL A 215 -5.48 28.16 18.03
CA VAL A 215 -5.05 29.27 17.16
C VAL A 215 -5.93 30.51 17.35
N LEU A 216 -7.24 30.32 17.49
CA LEU A 216 -8.17 31.42 17.76
C LEU A 216 -7.90 32.09 19.12
N ILE A 217 -7.70 31.29 20.18
CA ILE A 217 -7.43 31.82 21.53
C ILE A 217 -6.10 32.58 21.57
N THR A 218 -5.04 32.04 20.95
CA THR A 218 -3.74 32.72 20.88
C THR A 218 -3.80 34.01 20.07
N GLY A 219 -4.51 34.02 18.92
CA GLY A 219 -4.74 35.22 18.14
C GLY A 219 -5.44 36.33 18.93
N ILE A 220 -6.50 35.99 19.67
CA ILE A 220 -7.24 36.96 20.51
C ILE A 220 -6.37 37.53 21.62
N LEU A 221 -5.54 36.70 22.29
CA LEU A 221 -4.65 37.17 23.36
C LEU A 221 -3.56 38.11 22.86
N VAL A 222 -2.98 37.83 21.68
CA VAL A 222 -1.98 38.71 21.05
C VAL A 222 -2.63 40.03 20.63
N TYR A 223 -3.78 39.98 19.98
CA TYR A 223 -4.52 41.17 19.57
C TYR A 223 -4.88 42.07 20.76
N ARG A 224 -5.41 41.49 21.85
CA ARG A 224 -5.76 42.25 23.06
C ARG A 224 -4.55 42.84 23.77
N ARG A 225 -3.38 42.18 23.72
CA ARG A 225 -2.13 42.73 24.28
C ARG A 225 -1.62 43.91 23.46
N TRP A 226 -1.74 43.85 22.15
CA TRP A 226 -1.30 44.93 21.27
C TRP A 226 -2.21 46.16 21.34
N HIS A 227 -3.51 45.95 21.51
CA HIS A 227 -4.50 47.03 21.61
C HIS A 227 -4.74 47.55 23.03
N ARG A 228 -4.03 47.07 24.06
CA ARG A 228 -4.09 47.75 25.36
C ARG A 228 -3.38 49.10 25.25
N PRO A 229 -4.09 50.23 25.43
CA PRO A 229 -3.46 51.54 25.42
C PRO A 229 -2.43 51.57 26.54
N ARG A 230 -1.17 51.86 26.19
CA ARG A 230 -0.12 52.14 27.17
C ARG A 230 -0.56 53.38 27.95
N ARG A 231 -1.09 53.17 29.15
CA ARG A 231 -1.17 54.19 30.19
C ARG A 231 0.10 54.14 31.01
#